data_AF-A0AAJ2WIY2-F1
#
_entry.id   AF-A0AAJ2WIY2-F1
#
_cell.length_a   1.000
_cell.length_b   1.000
_cell.length_c   1.000
_cell.angle_alpha   90.00
_cell.angle_beta   90.00
_cell.angle_gamma   90.00
#
_symmetry.space_group_name_H-M   'P 1'
#
loop_
_entity.id
_entity.type
_entity.pdbx_description
1 polymer ?
#
loop_
_entity_poly.entity_id
_entity_poly.type
_entity_poly.pdbx_seq_one_letter_code
_entity_poly.pdbx_strand_id
1 'polypeptide(L)'
;MSNSRDIDAAEHLRRLVVRGIVEQTGLNEEHAMPYATAVMTVLQTEYGGERLHIPKPAGQDKLCSRVEVIRAELAEGQDWRLVCRRHGVSRAALYRMFPGGLPKPSRAG
;
A
#
# COMPACT_ATOMS: atom_id res chain seq x y z
N MET A 1 -34.34 7.03 8.84
CA MET A 1 -33.44 6.91 10.01
C MET A 1 -32.02 6.46 9.65
N SER A 2 -31.71 6.11 8.38
CA SER A 2 -30.36 5.67 7.98
C SER A 2 -29.33 6.82 7.87
N ASN A 3 -29.72 7.98 7.34
CA ASN A 3 -28.78 9.10 7.11
C ASN A 3 -28.01 9.57 8.35
N SER A 4 -28.62 9.58 9.54
CA SER A 4 -27.92 10.04 10.76
C SER A 4 -26.75 9.12 11.12
N ARG A 5 -26.93 7.80 10.98
CA ARG A 5 -25.88 6.82 11.30
C ARG A 5 -24.73 6.87 10.31
N ASP A 6 -25.03 7.10 9.04
CA ASP A 6 -24.02 7.21 7.99
C ASP A 6 -23.20 8.50 8.15
N ILE A 7 -23.86 9.60 8.55
CA ILE A 7 -23.19 10.86 8.91
C ILE A 7 -22.26 10.64 10.11
N ASP A 8 -22.75 10.02 11.18
CA ASP A 8 -21.95 9.76 12.39
C ASP A 8 -20.75 8.85 12.10
N ALA A 9 -20.92 7.84 11.24
CA ALA A 9 -19.86 6.94 10.83
C ALA A 9 -18.79 7.65 9.98
N ALA A 10 -19.21 8.51 9.05
CA ALA A 10 -18.28 9.30 8.22
C ALA A 10 -17.49 10.31 9.06
N GLU A 11 -18.16 10.97 10.01
CA GLU A 11 -17.54 11.86 10.99
C GLU A 11 -16.51 11.13 11.85
N HIS A 12 -16.87 9.95 12.35
CA HIS A 12 -15.96 9.11 13.14
C HIS A 12 -14.72 8.71 12.35
N LEU A 13 -14.90 8.25 11.10
CA LEU A 13 -13.79 7.87 10.23
C LEU A 13 -12.88 9.07 9.94
N ARG A 14 -13.46 10.26 9.68
CA ARG A 14 -12.67 11.47 9.45
C ARG A 14 -11.80 11.82 10.68
N ARG A 15 -12.36 11.78 11.89
CA ARG A 15 -11.60 12.00 13.13
C ARG A 15 -10.47 10.98 13.30
N LEU A 16 -10.72 9.72 12.97
CA LEU A 16 -9.70 8.66 13.02
C LEU A 16 -8.54 8.98 12.07
N VAL A 17 -8.83 9.37 10.83
CA VAL A 17 -7.81 9.72 9.83
C VAL A 17 -7.03 10.98 10.24
N VAL A 18 -7.72 12.04 10.68
CA VAL A 18 -7.09 13.27 11.18
C VAL A 18 -6.11 12.96 12.31
N ARG A 19 -6.58 12.22 13.32
CA ARG A 19 -5.76 11.80 14.45
C ARG A 19 -4.52 11.02 14.00
N GLY A 20 -4.71 10.05 13.10
CA GLY A 20 -3.60 9.26 12.56
C GLY A 20 -2.56 10.09 11.81
N ILE A 21 -2.99 11.14 11.10
CA ILE A 21 -2.08 12.07 10.41
C ILE A 21 -1.31 12.90 11.43
N VAL A 22 -1.99 13.51 12.40
CA VAL A 22 -1.37 14.30 13.47
C VAL A 22 -0.32 13.48 14.23
N GLU A 23 -0.68 12.27 14.68
CA GLU A 23 0.20 11.40 15.46
C GLU A 23 1.44 10.94 14.67
N GLN A 24 1.31 10.71 13.35
CA GLN A 24 2.42 10.21 12.53
C GLN A 24 3.31 11.29 11.92
N THR A 25 2.78 12.50 11.73
CA THR A 25 3.49 13.58 11.01
C THR A 25 3.87 14.76 11.88
N GLY A 26 3.26 14.90 13.07
CA GLY A 26 3.43 16.08 13.92
C GLY A 26 2.73 17.33 13.41
N LEU A 27 1.90 17.21 12.35
CA LEU A 27 1.08 18.32 11.86
C LEU A 27 0.02 18.71 12.90
N ASN A 28 -0.36 19.99 12.89
CA ASN A 28 -1.54 20.42 13.65
C ASN A 28 -2.83 19.89 13.00
N GLU A 29 -3.92 19.90 13.77
CA GLU A 29 -5.21 19.40 13.30
C GLU A 29 -5.75 20.19 12.10
N GLU A 30 -5.60 21.52 12.12
CA GLU A 30 -6.06 22.41 11.05
C GLU A 30 -5.41 22.09 9.69
N HIS A 31 -4.12 21.75 9.68
CA HIS A 31 -3.41 21.33 8.47
C HIS A 31 -3.64 19.86 8.12
N ALA A 32 -3.96 19.00 9.09
CA ALA A 32 -4.28 17.59 8.84
C ALA A 32 -5.68 17.41 8.23
N MET A 33 -6.64 18.27 8.59
CA MET A 33 -8.03 18.23 8.14
C MET A 33 -8.23 18.18 6.61
N PRO A 34 -7.58 19.03 5.79
CA PRO A 34 -7.73 18.97 4.33
C PRO A 34 -7.23 17.64 3.74
N TYR A 35 -6.13 17.07 4.26
CA TYR A 35 -5.64 15.77 3.81
C TYR A 35 -6.56 14.63 4.20
N ALA A 36 -7.07 14.64 5.45
CA ALA A 36 -8.06 13.66 5.88
C ALA A 36 -9.34 13.73 5.03
N THR A 37 -9.76 14.94 4.67
CA THR A 37 -10.93 15.16 3.79
C THR A 37 -10.69 14.59 2.40
N ALA A 38 -9.51 14.82 1.81
CA ALA A 38 -9.16 14.25 0.50
C ALA A 38 -9.17 12.71 0.52
N VAL A 39 -8.59 12.10 1.56
CA VAL A 39 -8.61 10.63 1.74
C VAL A 39 -10.04 10.11 1.88
N MET A 40 -10.86 10.76 2.71
CA MET A 40 -12.27 10.41 2.89
C MET A 40 -13.04 10.43 1.56
N THR A 41 -12.87 11.48 0.76
CA THR A 41 -13.52 11.61 -0.55
C THR A 41 -13.17 10.45 -1.48
N VAL A 42 -11.90 10.08 -1.57
CA VAL A 42 -11.47 8.93 -2.39
C VAL A 42 -12.10 7.63 -1.89
N LEU A 43 -12.04 7.37 -0.57
CA LEU A 43 -12.58 6.15 0.01
C LEU A 43 -14.10 6.02 -0.21
N GLN A 44 -14.83 7.12 -0.05
CA GLN A 44 -16.28 7.13 -0.24
C GLN A 44 -16.68 7.01 -1.72
N THR A 45 -15.90 7.59 -2.62
CA THR A 45 -16.19 7.57 -4.07
C THR A 45 -15.91 6.19 -4.66
N GLU A 46 -14.77 5.59 -4.31
CA GLU A 46 -14.30 4.34 -4.91
C GLU A 46 -14.86 3.10 -4.22
N TYR A 47 -15.15 3.17 -2.91
CA TYR A 47 -15.51 1.99 -2.08
C TYR A 47 -16.76 2.22 -1.22
N GLY A 48 -17.56 3.23 -1.51
CA GLY A 48 -18.77 3.55 -0.74
C GLY A 48 -19.74 2.37 -0.64
N GLY A 49 -20.00 1.89 0.58
CA GLY A 49 -20.88 0.74 0.83
C GLY A 49 -20.22 -0.63 0.65
N GLU A 50 -18.97 -0.69 0.22
CA GLU A 50 -18.21 -1.94 0.10
C GLU A 50 -17.48 -2.33 1.39
N ARG A 51 -17.25 -3.63 1.56
CA ARG A 51 -16.42 -4.15 2.66
C ARG A 51 -14.95 -4.16 2.24
N LEU A 52 -14.27 -3.04 2.43
CA LEU A 52 -12.84 -2.92 2.13
C LEU A 52 -11.98 -3.77 3.08
N HIS A 53 -11.09 -4.59 2.51
CA HIS A 53 -10.06 -5.27 3.29
C HIS A 53 -8.82 -4.38 3.40
N ILE A 54 -8.56 -3.84 4.58
CA ILE A 54 -7.33 -3.09 4.88
C ILE A 54 -6.28 -4.09 5.40
N PRO A 55 -5.20 -4.37 4.64
CA PRO A 55 -4.16 -5.27 5.10
C PRO A 55 -3.44 -4.65 6.30
N LYS A 56 -3.03 -5.49 7.27
CA LYS A 56 -2.20 -5.03 8.39
C LYS A 56 -0.92 -4.40 7.83
N PRO A 57 -0.49 -3.23 8.36
CA PRO A 57 0.83 -2.73 8.03
C PRO A 57 1.82 -3.84 8.35
N ALA A 58 2.64 -4.23 7.38
CA ALA A 58 3.80 -5.04 7.68
C ALA A 58 4.57 -4.27 8.76
N GLY A 59 4.88 -4.92 9.90
CA GLY A 59 5.63 -4.27 10.97
C GLY A 59 6.82 -3.52 10.38
N GLN A 60 7.15 -2.36 10.97
CA GLN A 60 8.06 -1.34 10.45
C GLN A 60 9.44 -1.84 9.95
N ASP A 61 9.79 -3.11 10.15
CA ASP A 61 10.97 -3.77 9.60
C ASP A 61 10.79 -4.40 8.21
N LYS A 62 9.60 -4.33 7.60
CA LYS A 62 9.37 -4.89 6.25
C LYS A 62 8.72 -3.90 5.30
N LEU A 63 9.47 -2.85 4.97
CA LEU A 63 9.63 -2.43 3.56
C LEU A 63 10.32 -3.56 2.77
N CYS A 64 9.66 -4.72 2.76
CA CYS A 64 9.99 -5.90 1.98
C CYS A 64 8.71 -6.23 1.24
N SER A 65 8.26 -5.29 0.39
CA SER A 65 7.26 -5.67 -0.60
C SER A 65 7.83 -6.88 -1.32
N ARG A 66 7.01 -7.91 -1.56
CA ARG A 66 7.44 -9.12 -2.29
C ARG A 66 8.18 -8.75 -3.59
N VAL A 67 7.83 -7.61 -4.18
CA VAL A 67 8.49 -7.02 -5.35
C VAL A 67 9.92 -6.57 -5.06
N GLU A 68 10.22 -5.93 -3.93
CA GLU A 68 11.58 -5.53 -3.54
C GLU A 68 12.48 -6.73 -3.26
N VAL A 69 11.95 -7.76 -2.59
CA VAL A 69 12.70 -9.01 -2.36
C VAL A 69 13.04 -9.68 -3.68
N ILE A 70 12.04 -9.84 -4.55
CA ILE A 70 12.23 -10.36 -5.92
C ILE A 70 13.22 -9.51 -6.70
N ARG A 71 13.17 -8.17 -6.56
CA ARG A 71 14.09 -7.24 -7.24
C ARG A 71 15.54 -7.45 -6.80
N ALA A 72 15.77 -7.57 -5.49
CA ALA A 72 17.10 -7.80 -4.93
C ALA A 72 17.68 -9.13 -5.42
N GLU A 73 16.90 -10.22 -5.36
CA GLU A 73 17.33 -11.54 -5.83
C GLU A 73 17.68 -11.55 -7.33
N LEU A 74 16.88 -10.86 -8.16
CA LEU A 74 17.17 -10.73 -9.59
C LEU A 74 18.40 -9.85 -9.85
N ALA A 75 18.61 -8.80 -9.05
CA ALA A 75 19.78 -7.93 -9.12
C ALA A 75 21.08 -8.62 -8.63
N GLU A 76 20.97 -9.61 -7.75
CA GLU A 76 22.04 -10.53 -7.33
C GLU A 76 22.36 -11.59 -8.40
N GLY A 77 21.57 -11.66 -9.47
CA GLY A 77 21.78 -12.59 -10.58
C GLY A 77 21.12 -13.95 -10.43
N GLN A 78 20.14 -14.09 -9.52
CA GLN A 78 19.34 -15.31 -9.41
C GLN A 78 18.52 -15.53 -10.69
N ASP A 79 18.42 -16.80 -11.12
CA ASP A 79 17.62 -17.17 -12.29
C ASP A 79 16.14 -16.88 -12.03
N TRP A 80 15.47 -16.20 -12.96
CA TRP A 80 14.06 -15.85 -12.88
C TRP A 80 13.14 -17.07 -12.67
N ARG A 81 13.52 -18.26 -13.15
CA ARG A 81 12.79 -19.52 -12.92
C ARG A 81 12.85 -19.92 -11.45
N LEU A 82 14.03 -19.77 -10.83
CA LEU A 82 14.22 -20.08 -9.42
C LEU A 82 13.45 -19.10 -8.54
N VAL A 83 13.51 -17.81 -8.88
CA VAL A 83 12.74 -16.75 -8.20
C VAL A 83 11.23 -16.99 -8.33
N CYS A 84 10.73 -17.34 -9.52
CA CYS A 84 9.33 -17.72 -9.72
C CYS A 84 8.91 -18.90 -8.83
N ARG A 85 9.75 -19.92 -8.72
CA ARG A 85 9.47 -21.13 -7.92
C ARG A 85 9.50 -20.83 -6.42
N ARG A 86 10.48 -20.06 -5.95
CA ARG A 86 10.65 -19.68 -4.55
C ARG A 86 9.52 -18.79 -4.06
N HIS A 87 9.13 -17.81 -4.89
CA HIS A 87 8.09 -16.86 -4.53
C HIS A 87 6.70 -17.32 -4.96
N GLY A 88 6.53 -18.42 -5.68
CA GLY A 88 5.21 -18.85 -6.19
C GLY A 88 4.56 -17.81 -7.10
N VAL A 89 5.35 -17.14 -7.95
CA VAL A 89 4.86 -16.19 -8.96
C VAL A 89 4.92 -16.83 -10.34
N SER A 90 3.89 -16.61 -11.16
CA SER A 90 3.92 -17.02 -12.56
C SER A 90 4.84 -16.08 -13.35
N ARG A 91 5.37 -16.57 -14.48
CA ARG A 91 6.20 -15.73 -15.38
C ARG A 91 5.45 -14.46 -15.80
N ALA A 92 4.17 -14.57 -16.15
CA ALA A 92 3.36 -13.41 -16.52
C ALA A 92 3.21 -12.41 -15.34
N ALA A 93 3.00 -12.91 -14.11
CA ALA A 93 2.94 -12.05 -12.93
C ALA A 93 4.28 -11.35 -12.66
N LEU A 94 5.40 -12.05 -12.84
CA LEU A 94 6.74 -11.47 -12.69
C LEU A 94 6.96 -10.31 -13.67
N TYR A 95 6.66 -10.48 -14.96
CA TYR A 95 6.83 -9.40 -15.94
C TYR A 95 5.84 -8.24 -15.75
N ARG A 96 4.65 -8.48 -15.19
CA ARG A 96 3.72 -7.40 -14.79
C ARG A 96 4.27 -6.57 -13.63
N MET A 97 5.04 -7.18 -12.72
CA MET A 97 5.69 -6.46 -11.61
C MET A 97 6.86 -5.57 -12.08
N PHE A 98 7.46 -5.87 -13.24
CA PHE A 98 8.59 -5.14 -13.80
C PHE A 98 8.35 -4.72 -15.26
N PRO A 99 7.53 -3.68 -15.52
CA PRO A 99 7.15 -3.25 -16.86
C PRO A 99 8.31 -2.70 -17.72
N GLY A 100 9.53 -2.57 -17.17
CA GLY A 100 10.76 -2.20 -17.89
C GLY A 100 11.73 -3.36 -18.17
N GLY A 101 11.31 -4.60 -17.91
CA GLY A 101 12.16 -5.78 -17.95
C GLY A 101 12.75 -6.15 -16.58
N LEU A 102 13.27 -7.37 -16.46
CA LEU A 102 13.82 -7.88 -15.20
C LEU A 102 15.10 -7.11 -14.83
N PRO A 103 15.34 -6.85 -13.52
CA PRO A 103 16.59 -6.29 -13.05
C PRO A 103 17.77 -7.12 -13.58
N LYS A 104 18.74 -6.46 -14.20
CA LYS A 104 19.96 -7.12 -14.65
C LYS A 104 20.89 -7.32 -13.46
N PRO A 105 21.63 -8.43 -13.38
CA PRO A 105 22.64 -8.61 -12.37
C PRO A 105 23.61 -7.43 -12.41
N SER A 106 23.79 -6.76 -11.27
CA SER A 106 24.87 -5.80 -11.15
C SER A 106 26.16 -6.60 -11.22
N ARG A 107 26.91 -6.48 -12.32
CA ARG A 107 28.30 -6.95 -12.38
C ARG A 107 29.10 -6.08 -11.41
N ALA A 108 29.08 -6.42 -10.12
CA ALA A 108 30.24 -6.17 -9.27
C ALA A 108 31.29 -7.19 -9.73
N GLY A 109 32.32 -6.68 -10.41
CA GLY A 109 33.50 -7.46 -10.78
C GLY A 109 34.31 -7.86 -9.56
#